data_AF-A0A2V7L511-F1
#
_entry.id   AF-A0A2V7L511-F1
#
_cell.length_a   1.000
_cell.length_b   1.000
_cell.length_c   1.000
_cell.angle_alpha   90.00
_cell.angle_beta   90.00
_cell.angle_gamma   90.00
#
_symmetry.space_group_name_H-M   'P 1'
#
loop_
_entity.id
_entity.type
_entity.pdbx_description
1 polymer ?
#
loop_
_entity_poly.entity_id
_entity_poly.type
_entity_poly.pdbx_seq_one_letter_code
_entity_poly.pdbx_strand_id
1 'polypeptide(L)'
;MKRVALYVAALGLVVFAGFPFYWMAITAFKQNRDLYVGASVLHHIPWIFNDPPTLEHVKLLLGQTDFPRWVLNTLLVVVAVVVITVAVAVPAGYSLARLVGRWGERLGIGIFFTYLIP
;
A
#
# COMPACT_ATOMS: atom_id res chain seq x y z
N MET A 1 -2.13 -11.46 -32.87
CA MET A 1 -1.79 -12.51 -31.87
C MET A 1 -0.86 -12.02 -30.76
N LYS A 2 0.34 -11.45 -31.04
CA LYS A 2 1.25 -10.94 -29.98
C LYS A 2 0.64 -9.90 -29.02
N ARG A 3 -0.17 -8.95 -29.54
CA ARG A 3 -0.86 -7.95 -28.71
C ARG A 3 -1.95 -8.57 -27.82
N VAL A 4 -2.66 -9.58 -28.32
CA VAL A 4 -3.68 -10.31 -27.55
C VAL A 4 -3.03 -11.04 -26.37
N ALA A 5 -1.90 -11.73 -26.61
CA ALA A 5 -1.15 -12.37 -25.53
C ALA A 5 -0.66 -11.37 -24.48
N LEU A 6 -0.17 -10.20 -24.91
CA LEU A 6 0.24 -9.14 -24.00
C LEU A 6 -0.92 -8.61 -23.16
N TYR A 7 -2.09 -8.36 -23.77
CA TYR A 7 -3.26 -7.88 -23.02
C TYR A 7 -3.82 -8.94 -22.06
N VAL A 8 -3.83 -10.21 -22.46
CA VAL A 8 -4.23 -11.32 -21.58
C VAL A 8 -3.27 -11.45 -20.40
N ALA A 9 -1.96 -11.37 -20.64
CA ALA A 9 -0.96 -11.41 -19.57
C ALA A 9 -1.08 -10.21 -18.62
N ALA A 10 -1.25 -9.00 -19.17
CA ALA A 10 -1.46 -7.79 -18.38
C ALA A 10 -2.74 -7.87 -17.55
N LEU A 11 -3.85 -8.34 -18.14
CA LEU A 11 -5.11 -8.54 -17.42
C LEU A 11 -4.96 -9.57 -16.31
N GLY A 12 -4.29 -10.69 -16.58
CA GLY A 12 -4.00 -11.72 -15.57
C GLY A 12 -3.20 -11.15 -14.40
N LEU A 13 -2.19 -10.32 -14.67
CA LEU A 13 -1.38 -9.66 -13.64
C LEU A 13 -2.21 -8.65 -12.84
N VAL A 14 -3.05 -7.86 -13.48
CA VAL A 14 -3.95 -6.91 -12.80
C VAL A 14 -4.93 -7.64 -11.89
N VAL A 15 -5.55 -8.73 -12.36
CA VAL A 15 -6.45 -9.53 -11.53
C VAL A 15 -5.70 -10.15 -10.36
N PHE A 16 -4.53 -10.73 -10.59
CA PHE A 16 -3.70 -11.32 -9.54
C PHE A 16 -3.26 -10.30 -8.48
N ALA A 17 -2.75 -9.14 -8.90
CA ALA A 17 -2.29 -8.07 -8.01
C ALA A 17 -3.45 -7.34 -7.31
N GLY A 18 -4.60 -7.21 -7.99
CA GLY A 18 -5.81 -6.57 -7.46
C GLY A 18 -6.61 -7.47 -6.52
N PHE A 19 -6.48 -8.79 -6.64
CA PHE A 19 -7.19 -9.77 -5.81
C PHE A 19 -7.06 -9.54 -4.30
N PRO A 20 -5.87 -9.32 -3.70
CA PRO A 20 -5.78 -9.06 -2.26
C PRO A 20 -6.54 -7.79 -1.84
N PHE A 21 -6.55 -6.74 -2.66
CA PHE A 21 -7.31 -5.52 -2.38
C PHE A 21 -8.82 -5.74 -2.47
N TYR A 22 -9.26 -6.49 -3.48
CA TYR A 22 -10.66 -6.94 -3.58
C TYR A 22 -11.07 -7.70 -2.32
N TRP A 23 -10.25 -8.66 -1.89
CA TRP A 23 -10.51 -9.44 -0.69
C TRP A 23 -10.56 -8.56 0.56
N MET A 24 -9.61 -7.65 0.74
CA MET A 24 -9.62 -6.67 1.84
C MET A 24 -10.93 -5.88 1.87
N ALA A 25 -11.39 -5.39 0.72
CA ALA A 25 -12.65 -4.66 0.62
C ALA A 25 -13.86 -5.53 1.01
N ILE A 26 -13.97 -6.75 0.49
CA ILE A 26 -15.06 -7.68 0.86
C ILE A 26 -15.06 -7.94 2.36
N THR A 27 -13.90 -8.27 2.95
CA THR A 27 -13.80 -8.56 4.39
C THR A 27 -14.13 -7.37 5.27
N ALA A 28 -13.83 -6.14 4.86
CA ALA A 28 -14.16 -4.93 5.62
C ALA A 28 -15.68 -4.75 5.81
N PHE A 29 -16.49 -5.17 4.83
CA PHE A 29 -17.95 -5.03 4.84
C PHE A 29 -18.70 -6.33 5.17
N LYS A 30 -18.00 -7.44 5.40
CA LYS A 30 -18.63 -8.69 5.87
C LYS A 30 -19.07 -8.55 7.32
N GLN A 31 -20.12 -9.29 7.69
CA GLN A 31 -20.50 -9.44 9.09
C GLN A 31 -19.53 -10.37 9.82
N ASN A 32 -19.32 -10.17 11.12
CA ASN A 32 -18.46 -11.04 11.93
C ASN A 32 -18.83 -12.52 11.81
N ARG A 33 -20.13 -12.85 11.80
CA ARG A 33 -20.60 -14.22 11.58
C ARG A 33 -20.12 -14.79 10.25
N ASP A 34 -20.22 -14.03 9.17
CA ASP A 34 -19.78 -14.43 7.83
C ASP A 34 -18.24 -14.63 7.78
N LEU A 35 -17.48 -13.92 8.62
CA LEU A 35 -16.03 -14.10 8.71
C LEU A 35 -15.62 -15.38 9.47
N TYR A 36 -16.32 -15.73 10.55
CA TYR A 36 -15.93 -16.86 11.43
C TYR A 36 -16.46 -18.22 10.96
N VAL A 37 -17.49 -18.27 10.11
CA VAL A 37 -18.16 -19.52 9.69
C VAL A 37 -17.45 -20.21 8.50
N GLY A 38 -16.54 -19.52 7.80
CA GLY A 38 -15.94 -20.04 6.56
C GLY A 38 -15.13 -21.32 6.68
N ALA A 39 -14.73 -21.73 7.88
CA ALA A 39 -14.02 -22.99 8.12
C ALA A 39 -14.95 -24.18 8.48
N SER A 40 -16.19 -23.92 8.91
CA SER A 40 -17.10 -24.95 9.41
C SER A 40 -18.20 -25.34 8.43
N VAL A 41 -18.49 -24.48 7.43
CA VAL A 41 -19.56 -24.70 6.45
C VAL A 41 -18.98 -24.86 5.04
N LEU A 42 -19.15 -26.05 4.46
CA LEU A 42 -18.58 -26.40 3.15
C LEU A 42 -19.15 -25.58 1.98
N HIS A 43 -20.32 -24.94 2.15
CA HIS A 43 -20.96 -24.10 1.13
C HIS A 43 -20.64 -22.61 1.29
N HIS A 44 -19.80 -22.26 2.27
CA HIS A 44 -19.37 -20.88 2.47
C HIS A 44 -18.34 -20.49 1.42
N ILE A 45 -18.59 -19.37 0.74
CA ILE A 45 -17.72 -18.85 -0.32
C ILE A 45 -17.02 -17.58 0.25
N PRO A 46 -15.71 -17.64 0.58
CA PRO A 46 -15.07 -16.57 1.37
C PRO A 46 -14.89 -15.21 0.66
N TRP A 47 -14.69 -15.26 -0.65
CA TRP A 47 -14.52 -14.16 -1.61
C TRP A 47 -15.81 -13.48 -2.09
N ILE A 48 -17.00 -13.87 -1.60
CA ILE A 48 -18.28 -13.18 -1.87
C ILE A 48 -19.02 -12.85 -0.57
N PHE A 49 -20.06 -12.03 -0.62
CA PHE A 49 -20.96 -11.81 0.52
C PHE A 49 -21.96 -12.97 0.64
N ASN A 50 -21.93 -13.71 1.76
CA ASN A 50 -22.93 -14.75 2.06
C ASN A 50 -24.08 -14.15 2.88
N ASP A 51 -23.76 -13.20 3.75
CA ASP A 51 -24.69 -12.34 4.50
C ASP A 51 -24.73 -10.93 3.89
N PRO A 52 -25.80 -10.13 4.12
CA PRO A 52 -25.86 -8.76 3.62
C PRO A 52 -24.70 -7.89 4.16
N PRO A 53 -24.14 -6.99 3.34
CA PRO A 53 -23.01 -6.15 3.73
C PRO A 53 -23.37 -5.24 4.91
N THR A 54 -22.39 -5.00 5.78
CA THR A 54 -22.53 -4.15 6.99
C THR A 54 -21.54 -2.99 6.99
N LEU A 55 -21.94 -1.89 7.63
CA LEU A 55 -21.09 -0.72 7.89
C LEU A 55 -20.67 -0.62 9.36
N GLU A 56 -20.96 -1.64 10.17
CA GLU A 56 -20.67 -1.66 11.61
C GLU A 56 -19.18 -1.47 11.89
N HIS A 57 -18.30 -2.16 11.16
CA HIS A 57 -16.85 -2.02 11.32
C HIS A 57 -16.37 -0.58 11.08
N VAL A 58 -16.92 0.09 10.07
CA VAL A 58 -16.57 1.47 9.73
C VAL A 58 -17.06 2.44 10.82
N LYS A 59 -18.30 2.25 11.29
CA LYS A 59 -18.87 3.07 12.38
C LYS A 59 -18.11 2.88 13.68
N LEU A 60 -17.71 1.64 13.99
CA LEU A 60 -16.90 1.30 15.16
C LEU A 60 -15.52 1.95 15.07
N LEU A 61 -14.81 1.79 13.94
CA LEU A 61 -13.51 2.40 13.70
C LEU A 61 -13.55 3.93 13.84
N LEU A 62 -14.49 4.60 13.17
CA LEU A 62 -14.51 6.06 13.13
C LEU A 62 -15.14 6.70 14.38
N GLY A 63 -16.08 6.02 15.04
CA GLY A 63 -16.86 6.59 16.14
C GLY A 63 -16.48 6.08 17.53
N GLN A 64 -15.87 4.89 17.63
CA GLN A 64 -15.62 4.23 18.91
C GLN A 64 -14.13 3.91 19.15
N THR A 65 -13.22 4.35 18.27
CA THR A 65 -11.78 4.17 18.43
C THR A 65 -11.02 5.46 18.13
N ASP A 66 -9.74 5.52 18.54
CA ASP A 66 -8.82 6.63 18.26
C ASP A 66 -8.32 6.67 16.81
N PHE A 67 -8.85 5.82 15.93
CA PHE A 67 -8.41 5.70 14.55
C PHE A 67 -8.37 7.04 13.78
N PRO A 68 -9.36 7.95 13.88
CA PRO A 68 -9.28 9.24 13.20
C PRO A 68 -8.06 10.06 13.64
N ARG A 69 -7.72 10.00 14.94
CA ARG A 69 -6.54 10.68 15.49
C ARG A 69 -5.25 10.07 14.97
N TRP A 70 -5.17 8.73 14.89
CA TRP A 70 -4.00 8.06 14.33
C TRP A 70 -3.79 8.40 12.86
N VAL A 71 -4.86 8.41 12.06
CA VAL A 71 -4.81 8.82 10.65
C VAL A 71 -4.31 10.25 10.50
N LEU A 72 -4.81 11.19 11.31
CA LEU A 72 -4.35 12.58 11.29
C LEU A 72 -2.88 12.72 11.69
N ASN A 73 -2.44 12.03 12.74
CA ASN A 73 -1.05 12.04 13.17
C ASN A 73 -0.13 11.49 12.07
N THR A 74 -0.48 10.35 11.46
CA THR A 74 0.29 9.78 10.34
C THR A 74 0.31 10.71 9.14
N LEU A 75 -0.80 11.34 8.78
CA LEU A 75 -0.86 12.32 7.70
C LEU A 75 0.09 13.50 7.94
N LEU A 76 0.07 14.07 9.15
CA LEU A 76 0.96 15.17 9.52
C LEU A 76 2.43 14.77 9.42
N VAL A 77 2.78 13.58 9.94
CA VAL A 77 4.14 13.05 9.87
C VAL A 77 4.56 12.82 8.41
N VAL A 78 3.72 12.18 7.59
CA VAL A 78 4.01 11.92 6.17
C VAL A 78 4.24 13.23 5.42
N VAL A 79 3.37 14.23 5.59
CA VAL A 79 3.52 15.52 4.93
C VAL A 79 4.82 16.20 5.35
N ALA A 80 5.13 16.23 6.65
CA ALA A 80 6.38 16.81 7.14
C ALA A 80 7.61 16.09 6.56
N VAL A 81 7.60 14.76 6.57
CA VAL A 81 8.68 13.93 6.02
C VAL A 81 8.86 14.19 4.52
N VAL A 82 7.78 14.22 3.74
CA VAL A 82 7.84 14.49 2.29
C VAL A 82 8.41 15.88 2.03
N VAL A 83 7.94 16.90 2.72
CA VAL A 83 8.42 18.28 2.56
C VAL A 83 9.90 18.38 2.88
N ILE A 84 10.34 17.88 4.03
CA ILE A 84 11.76 17.91 4.44
C ILE A 84 12.61 17.11 3.46
N THR A 85 12.16 15.91 3.08
CA THR A 85 12.89 15.04 2.16
C THR A 85 13.07 15.71 0.81
N VAL A 86 12.02 16.26 0.21
CA VAL A 86 12.12 16.96 -1.08
C VAL A 86 13.00 18.19 -0.97
N ALA A 87 12.84 19.00 0.09
CA ALA A 87 13.61 20.21 0.32
C ALA A 87 15.13 19.94 0.42
N VAL A 88 15.52 18.79 0.98
CA VAL A 88 16.93 18.41 1.14
C VAL A 88 17.45 17.59 -0.05
N ALA A 89 16.69 16.58 -0.47
CA ALA A 89 17.14 15.61 -1.48
C ALA A 89 17.22 16.23 -2.88
N VAL A 90 16.34 17.18 -3.23
CA VAL A 90 16.37 17.80 -4.56
C VAL A 90 17.65 18.64 -4.79
N PRO A 91 18.01 19.59 -3.89
CA PRO A 91 19.29 20.31 -4.03
C PRO A 91 20.51 19.41 -3.94
N ALA A 92 20.49 18.41 -3.06
CA ALA A 92 21.58 17.45 -2.93
C ALA A 92 21.76 16.63 -4.22
N GLY A 93 20.67 16.12 -4.80
CA GLY A 93 20.67 15.39 -6.07
C GLY A 93 21.14 16.25 -7.23
N TYR A 94 20.70 17.51 -7.32
CA TYR A 94 21.17 18.44 -8.35
C TYR A 94 22.67 18.74 -8.23
N SER A 95 23.15 18.99 -7.01
CA SER A 95 24.56 19.26 -6.75
C SER A 95 25.42 18.04 -7.10
N LEU A 96 24.97 16.84 -6.76
CA LEU A 96 25.64 15.59 -7.10
C LEU A 96 25.68 15.36 -8.62
N ALA A 97 24.58 15.60 -9.32
CA ALA A 97 24.49 15.45 -10.78
C ALA A 97 25.42 16.41 -11.53
N ARG A 98 25.70 17.60 -10.97
CA ARG A 98 26.64 18.57 -11.53
C ARG A 98 28.07 18.43 -11.02
N LEU A 99 28.32 17.58 -10.02
CA LEU A 99 29.65 17.35 -9.50
C LEU A 99 30.44 16.47 -10.48
N VAL A 100 31.32 17.07 -11.28
CA VAL A 100 32.15 16.33 -12.24
C VAL A 100 33.40 15.78 -11.55
N GLY A 101 33.64 14.47 -11.69
CA GLY A 101 34.87 13.80 -11.24
C GLY A 101 34.68 12.74 -10.14
N ARG A 102 35.80 12.24 -9.59
CA ARG A 102 35.88 11.08 -8.67
C ARG A 102 35.14 11.29 -7.33
N TRP A 103 34.85 12.53 -6.95
CA TRP A 103 34.13 12.87 -5.72
C TRP A 103 32.63 12.61 -5.82
N GLY A 104 32.01 12.88 -6.97
CA GLY A 104 30.59 12.61 -7.19
C GLY A 104 30.29 11.11 -7.17
N GLU A 105 31.14 10.31 -7.82
CA GLU A 105 31.02 8.85 -7.86
C GLU A 105 31.11 8.21 -6.47
N ARG A 106 32.12 8.61 -5.66
CA ARG A 106 32.29 8.09 -4.29
C ARG A 106 31.12 8.44 -3.37
N LEU A 107 30.57 9.65 -3.48
CA LEU A 107 29.42 10.08 -2.70
C LEU A 107 28.15 9.30 -3.09
N GLY A 108 27.92 9.09 -4.39
CA GLY A 108 26.79 8.29 -4.87
C GLY A 108 26.86 6.84 -4.36
N ILE A 109 28.04 6.22 -4.42
CA ILE A 109 28.27 4.87 -3.88
C ILE A 109 28.03 4.83 -2.36
N GLY A 110 28.51 5.82 -1.61
CA GLY A 110 28.31 5.89 -0.15
C GLY A 110 26.84 6.02 0.26
N ILE A 111 26.07 6.83 -0.48
CA ILE A 111 24.62 6.96 -0.28
C ILE A 111 23.94 5.61 -0.54
N PHE A 112 24.28 4.92 -1.63
CA PHE A 112 23.74 3.59 -1.94
C PHE A 112 24.04 2.58 -0.85
N PHE A 113 25.27 2.55 -0.31
CA PHE A 113 25.62 1.69 0.81
C PHE A 113 24.77 1.98 2.06
N THR A 114 24.45 3.24 2.34
CA THR A 114 23.62 3.59 3.50
C THR A 114 22.20 3.04 3.36
N TYR A 115 21.64 2.97 2.14
CA TYR A 115 20.35 2.33 1.89
C TYR A 115 20.36 0.81 2.00
N LEU A 116 21.54 0.18 1.93
CA LEU A 116 21.70 -1.28 2.05
C LEU A 116 21.92 -1.74 3.49
N ILE A 117 22.22 -0.82 4.42
CA ILE A 117 22.36 -1.15 5.83
C ILE A 117 20.95 -1.36 6.41
N PRO A 118 20.67 -2.53 7.01
CA PRO A 118 19.35 -2.85 7.56
C PRO A 118 18.98 -2.02 8.79
#